data_AF-A0A6M3M0C2-F1
#
_entry.id   AF-A0A6M3M0C2-F1
#
_cell.length_a   1.000
_cell.length_b   1.000
_cell.length_c   1.000
_cell.angle_alpha   90.00
_cell.angle_beta   90.00
_cell.angle_gamma   90.00
#
_symmetry.space_group_name_H-M   'P 1'
#
loop_
_entity.id
_entity.type
_entity.pdbx_description
1 polymer ?
#
loop_
_entity_poly.entity_id
_entity_poly.type
_entity_poly.pdbx_seq_one_letter_code
_entity_poly.pdbx_strand_id
1 'polypeptide(L)'
;LPIPSKDKEEAGKAFFDYLTISADGQGKSVGSDVMRRSEDLFRKAGMTEVALLADISIGTYSWAKAGYDYSMKDTLTESKALLRNYVLDTSKNFGVKFSKERKVEIDKQIASCKSARDIAVFAIPELKAKVSKYKRLGDFENEDVPGKLVVDIGKAFMLADGAHGQWNGVKKLR
;
A
#
# COMPACT_ATOMS: atom_id res chain seq x y z
N LEU A 1 -1.76 -34.65 -38.51
CA LEU A 1 -0.98 -33.57 -37.86
C LEU A 1 -1.00 -33.86 -36.36
N PRO A 2 0.16 -33.95 -35.67
CA PRO A 2 0.16 -34.15 -34.23
C PRO A 2 -0.46 -32.93 -33.54
N ILE A 3 -1.31 -33.18 -32.56
CA ILE A 3 -1.88 -32.16 -31.67
C ILE A 3 -0.71 -31.63 -30.84
N PRO A 4 -0.46 -30.30 -30.78
CA PRO A 4 0.60 -29.76 -29.94
C PRO A 4 0.37 -30.19 -28.49
N SER A 5 1.42 -30.68 -27.82
CA SER A 5 1.37 -30.99 -26.39
C SER A 5 1.00 -29.75 -25.60
N LYS A 6 0.25 -29.94 -24.51
CA LYS A 6 0.00 -28.94 -23.47
C LYS A 6 1.30 -28.65 -22.70
N ASP A 7 2.28 -28.10 -23.40
CA ASP A 7 3.43 -27.50 -22.76
C ASP A 7 2.89 -26.32 -21.95
N LYS A 8 3.29 -26.25 -20.68
CA LYS A 8 2.81 -25.27 -19.69
C LYS A 8 2.74 -23.88 -20.33
N GLU A 9 1.53 -23.39 -20.59
CA GLU A 9 1.32 -21.98 -20.96
C GLU A 9 2.08 -21.14 -19.93
N GLU A 10 3.12 -20.43 -20.37
CA GLU A 10 3.79 -19.47 -19.51
C GLU A 10 2.73 -18.50 -19.03
N ALA A 11 2.56 -18.47 -17.72
CA ALA A 11 1.51 -17.72 -17.08
C ALA A 11 1.68 -16.24 -17.43
N GLY A 12 0.82 -15.69 -18.28
CA GLY A 12 0.99 -14.33 -18.81
C GLY A 12 1.03 -13.28 -17.69
N LYS A 13 1.90 -12.29 -17.83
CA LYS A 13 2.03 -11.15 -16.90
C LYS A 13 1.67 -9.85 -17.62
N ALA A 14 0.75 -9.09 -17.05
CA ALA A 14 0.46 -7.73 -17.47
C ALA A 14 1.32 -6.72 -16.70
N PHE A 15 1.63 -5.59 -17.35
CA PHE A 15 2.25 -4.45 -16.69
C PHE A 15 1.41 -3.20 -16.93
N PHE A 16 1.02 -2.50 -15.86
CA PHE A 16 0.52 -1.14 -15.95
C PHE A 16 1.69 -0.18 -15.85
N ASP A 17 1.99 0.46 -16.97
CA ASP A 17 3.06 1.45 -17.05
C ASP A 17 2.60 2.81 -16.52
N TYR A 18 1.51 3.34 -17.08
CA TYR A 18 1.03 4.67 -16.72
C TYR A 18 -0.49 4.80 -16.82
N LEU A 19 -1.09 5.45 -15.83
CA LEU A 19 -2.51 5.84 -15.83
C LEU A 19 -2.64 7.23 -15.19
N THR A 20 -3.13 8.19 -15.96
CA THR A 20 -3.55 9.50 -15.43
C THR A 20 -5.06 9.61 -15.46
N ILE A 21 -5.62 10.21 -14.42
CA ILE A 21 -7.04 10.54 -14.33
C ILE A 21 -7.11 12.06 -14.19
N SER A 22 -7.96 12.70 -14.98
CA SER A 22 -8.19 14.15 -14.84
C SER A 22 -8.72 14.47 -13.44
N ALA A 23 -8.51 15.71 -12.98
CA ALA A 23 -9.00 16.17 -11.68
C ALA A 23 -10.50 15.89 -11.50
N ASP A 24 -11.30 16.04 -12.57
CA ASP A 24 -12.74 15.76 -12.58
C ASP A 24 -13.10 14.28 -12.34
N GLY A 25 -12.16 13.37 -12.56
CA GLY A 25 -12.33 11.93 -12.28
C GLY A 25 -11.93 11.54 -10.85
N GLN A 26 -11.26 12.40 -10.10
CA GLN A 26 -10.88 12.12 -8.71
C GLN A 26 -12.12 12.00 -7.82
N GLY A 27 -12.09 11.04 -6.89
CA GLY A 27 -13.21 10.77 -5.98
C GLY A 27 -14.43 10.09 -6.64
N LYS A 28 -14.42 9.85 -7.96
CA LYS A 28 -15.51 9.17 -8.70
C LYS A 28 -15.24 7.69 -8.99
N SER A 29 -14.27 7.09 -8.30
CA SER A 29 -13.88 5.68 -8.47
C SER A 29 -13.40 5.28 -9.88
N VAL A 30 -13.17 6.24 -10.80
CA VAL A 30 -12.79 5.98 -12.19
C VAL A 30 -11.55 5.09 -12.29
N GLY A 31 -10.51 5.40 -11.50
CA GLY A 31 -9.28 4.59 -11.47
C GLY A 31 -9.54 3.16 -11.02
N SER A 32 -10.30 2.98 -9.94
CA SER A 32 -10.67 1.65 -9.45
C SER A 32 -11.47 0.85 -10.48
N ASP A 33 -12.36 1.50 -11.22
CA ASP A 33 -13.16 0.85 -12.26
C ASP A 33 -12.33 0.46 -13.48
N VAL A 34 -11.43 1.34 -13.94
CA VAL A 34 -10.47 1.04 -15.02
C VAL A 34 -9.62 -0.16 -14.63
N MET A 35 -9.05 -0.15 -13.43
CA MET A 35 -8.20 -1.24 -12.95
C MET A 35 -8.97 -2.56 -12.86
N ARG A 36 -10.16 -2.56 -12.27
CA ARG A 36 -10.98 -3.79 -12.15
C ARG A 36 -11.30 -4.37 -13.53
N ARG A 37 -11.76 -3.54 -14.47
CA ARG A 37 -12.11 -4.00 -15.82
C ARG A 37 -10.91 -4.53 -16.60
N SER A 38 -9.75 -3.90 -16.44
CA SER A 38 -8.51 -4.36 -17.05
C SER A 38 -8.03 -5.68 -16.44
N GLU A 39 -8.11 -5.84 -15.11
CA GLU A 39 -7.83 -7.13 -14.46
C GLU A 39 -8.76 -8.24 -14.96
N ASP A 40 -10.05 -7.95 -15.18
CA ASP A 40 -11.01 -8.89 -15.77
C ASP A 40 -10.61 -9.29 -17.19
N LEU A 41 -10.15 -8.33 -18.01
CA LEU A 41 -9.65 -8.58 -19.36
C LEU A 41 -8.40 -9.46 -19.35
N PHE A 42 -7.45 -9.16 -18.46
CA PHE A 42 -6.22 -9.95 -18.31
C PHE A 42 -6.52 -11.40 -17.89
N ARG A 43 -7.46 -11.61 -16.96
CA ARG A 43 -7.92 -12.97 -16.61
C ARG A 43 -8.48 -13.71 -17.83
N LYS A 44 -9.33 -13.04 -18.62
CA LYS A 44 -9.90 -13.62 -19.86
C LYS A 44 -8.84 -13.92 -20.92
N ALA A 45 -7.74 -13.18 -20.92
CA ALA A 45 -6.60 -13.39 -21.79
C ALA A 45 -5.58 -14.43 -21.26
N GLY A 46 -5.91 -15.16 -20.18
CA GLY A 46 -5.03 -16.20 -19.61
C GLY A 46 -3.86 -15.67 -18.77
N MET A 47 -3.85 -14.37 -18.45
CA MET A 47 -2.84 -13.79 -17.58
C MET A 47 -3.10 -14.16 -16.11
N THR A 48 -2.03 -14.30 -15.34
CA THR A 48 -2.09 -14.76 -13.94
C THR A 48 -1.55 -13.74 -12.94
N GLU A 49 -0.93 -12.68 -13.42
CA GLU A 49 -0.32 -11.63 -12.60
C GLU A 49 -0.40 -10.27 -13.29
N VAL A 50 -0.59 -9.24 -12.48
CA VAL A 50 -0.45 -7.83 -12.88
C VAL A 50 0.67 -7.22 -12.07
N ALA A 51 1.54 -6.46 -12.72
CA ALA A 51 2.53 -5.63 -12.06
C ALA A 51 2.33 -4.13 -12.35
N LEU A 52 2.75 -3.28 -11.41
CA LEU A 52 2.75 -1.82 -11.55
C LEU A 52 3.82 -1.19 -10.66
N LEU A 53 4.13 0.09 -10.90
CA LEU A 53 4.87 0.91 -9.94
C LEU A 53 3.87 1.62 -9.01
N ALA A 54 3.90 1.26 -7.72
CA ALA A 54 3.08 1.90 -6.71
C ALA A 54 3.83 3.11 -6.15
N ASP A 55 3.55 4.28 -6.75
CA ASP A 55 4.08 5.57 -6.33
C ASP A 55 3.08 6.34 -5.45
N ILE A 56 3.58 7.25 -4.62
CA ILE A 56 2.80 8.13 -3.74
C ILE A 56 1.90 9.09 -4.55
N SER A 57 2.36 9.53 -5.72
CA SER A 57 1.53 10.29 -6.68
C SER A 57 0.33 9.49 -7.21
N ILE A 58 0.45 8.15 -7.20
CA ILE A 58 -0.55 7.20 -7.71
C ILE A 58 -1.34 6.55 -6.55
N GLY A 59 -0.93 6.78 -5.30
CA GLY A 59 -1.58 6.30 -4.09
C GLY A 59 -1.17 4.88 -3.70
N THR A 60 0.07 4.71 -3.20
CA THR A 60 0.59 3.49 -2.52
C THR A 60 -0.44 2.78 -1.63
N TYR A 61 -1.17 3.54 -0.81
CA TYR A 61 -2.25 3.04 0.05
C TYR A 61 -3.38 2.38 -0.76
N SER A 62 -3.81 3.03 -1.84
CA SER A 62 -4.86 2.52 -2.73
C SER A 62 -4.45 1.21 -3.39
N TRP A 63 -3.18 1.09 -3.83
CA TRP A 63 -2.66 -0.14 -4.42
C TRP A 63 -2.60 -1.29 -3.42
N ALA A 64 -2.06 -1.05 -2.23
CA ALA A 64 -2.06 -2.04 -1.16
C ALA A 64 -3.49 -2.50 -0.80
N LYS A 65 -4.45 -1.57 -0.72
CA LYS A 65 -5.87 -1.90 -0.48
C LYS A 65 -6.51 -2.67 -1.63
N ALA A 66 -6.10 -2.42 -2.87
CA ALA A 66 -6.55 -3.12 -4.07
C ALA A 66 -5.97 -4.54 -4.21
N GLY A 67 -5.07 -4.94 -3.30
CA GLY A 67 -4.48 -6.29 -3.25
C GLY A 67 -3.18 -6.43 -4.03
N TYR A 68 -2.56 -5.32 -4.42
CA TYR A 68 -1.16 -5.36 -4.86
C TYR A 68 -0.29 -5.57 -3.61
N ASP A 69 0.70 -6.43 -3.75
CA ASP A 69 1.67 -6.78 -2.71
C ASP A 69 3.09 -6.74 -3.25
N TYR A 70 4.08 -6.62 -2.35
CA TYR A 70 5.48 -6.42 -2.69
C TYR A 70 6.01 -7.49 -3.65
N SER A 71 6.62 -7.07 -4.76
CA SER A 71 7.23 -8.00 -5.72
C SER A 71 8.40 -8.80 -5.14
N MET A 72 9.07 -8.26 -4.12
CA MET A 72 10.21 -8.86 -3.45
C MET A 72 9.97 -8.99 -1.94
N LYS A 73 10.41 -10.10 -1.37
CA LYS A 73 10.26 -10.38 0.07
C LYS A 73 11.05 -9.39 0.94
N ASP A 74 12.19 -8.92 0.44
CA ASP A 74 13.05 -7.98 1.16
C ASP A 74 12.35 -6.62 1.35
N THR A 75 11.56 -6.18 0.35
CA THR A 75 10.78 -4.95 0.45
C THR A 75 9.72 -5.00 1.56
N LEU A 76 9.09 -6.16 1.82
CA LEU A 76 8.20 -6.30 2.98
C LEU A 76 8.97 -6.18 4.30
N THR A 77 10.18 -6.73 4.36
CA THR A 77 11.03 -6.67 5.56
C THR A 77 11.47 -5.24 5.85
N GLU A 78 11.90 -4.51 4.82
CA GLU A 78 12.25 -3.09 4.89
C GLU A 78 11.03 -2.25 5.30
N SER A 79 9.87 -2.49 4.67
CA SER A 79 8.64 -1.76 4.98
C SER A 79 8.18 -1.96 6.42
N LYS A 80 8.37 -3.16 7.00
CA LYS A 80 8.13 -3.40 8.43
C LYS A 80 9.07 -2.60 9.33
N ALA A 81 10.35 -2.51 8.97
CA ALA A 81 11.32 -1.73 9.73
C ALA A 81 11.00 -0.23 9.68
N LEU A 82 10.64 0.28 8.49
CA LEU A 82 10.19 1.66 8.30
C LEU A 82 8.90 1.95 9.07
N LEU A 83 7.90 1.07 9.01
CA LEU A 83 6.66 1.19 9.79
C LEU A 83 6.95 1.25 11.29
N ARG A 84 7.87 0.41 11.78
CA ARG A 84 8.27 0.43 13.19
C ARG A 84 8.85 1.77 13.61
N ASN A 85 9.78 2.31 12.82
CA ASN A 85 10.38 3.63 13.08
C ASN A 85 9.30 4.72 13.06
N TYR A 86 8.44 4.70 12.05
CA TYR A 86 7.34 5.66 11.90
C TYR A 86 6.36 5.63 13.10
N VAL A 87 6.04 4.44 13.64
CA VAL A 87 5.23 4.29 14.87
C VAL A 87 5.92 4.93 16.07
N LEU A 88 7.23 4.71 16.25
CA LEU A 88 7.99 5.25 17.37
C LEU A 88 8.10 6.77 17.30
N ASP A 89 8.42 7.31 16.13
CA ASP A 89 8.54 8.75 15.90
C ASP A 89 7.19 9.44 16.09
N THR A 90 6.12 8.91 15.49
CA THR A 90 4.75 9.43 15.68
C THR A 90 4.35 9.39 17.15
N SER A 91 4.68 8.32 17.89
CA SER A 91 4.34 8.23 19.32
C SER A 91 5.01 9.31 20.15
N LYS A 92 6.30 9.59 19.87
CA LYS A 92 7.05 10.68 20.50
C LYS A 92 6.43 12.03 20.19
N ASN A 93 6.13 12.29 18.91
CA ASN A 93 5.57 13.55 18.45
C ASN A 93 4.13 13.79 18.95
N PHE A 94 3.37 12.70 19.16
CA PHE A 94 2.02 12.76 19.71
C PHE A 94 2.01 12.83 21.25
N GLY A 95 3.16 12.68 21.91
CA GLY A 95 3.26 12.60 23.36
C GLY A 95 2.69 11.31 23.95
N VAL A 96 2.54 10.25 23.14
CA VAL A 96 2.01 8.95 23.54
C VAL A 96 3.15 8.10 24.09
N LYS A 97 3.06 7.74 25.38
CA LYS A 97 4.03 6.86 26.04
C LYS A 97 3.50 5.43 26.09
N PHE A 98 4.11 4.54 25.31
CA PHE A 98 3.81 3.11 25.38
C PHE A 98 4.52 2.45 26.57
N SER A 99 3.81 1.57 27.28
CA SER A 99 4.42 0.66 28.24
C SER A 99 5.36 -0.34 27.53
N LYS A 100 6.20 -1.04 28.29
CA LYS A 100 7.11 -2.05 27.74
C LYS A 100 6.32 -3.18 27.06
N GLU A 101 5.24 -3.62 27.69
CA GLU A 101 4.34 -4.68 27.22
C GLU A 101 3.67 -4.27 25.91
N ARG A 102 3.19 -3.02 25.84
CA ARG A 102 2.56 -2.47 24.63
C ARG A 102 3.54 -2.39 23.46
N LYS A 103 4.80 -2.00 23.71
CA LYS A 103 5.86 -2.00 22.68
C LYS A 103 6.13 -3.41 22.14
N VAL A 104 6.20 -4.42 23.01
CA VAL A 104 6.37 -5.82 22.61
C VAL A 104 5.18 -6.30 21.79
N GLU A 105 3.95 -5.90 22.15
CA GLU A 105 2.76 -6.23 21.38
C GLU A 105 2.80 -5.60 19.99
N ILE A 106 3.11 -4.31 19.89
CA ILE A 106 3.26 -3.59 18.62
C ILE A 106 4.30 -4.28 17.72
N ASP A 107 5.48 -4.61 18.26
CA ASP A 107 6.54 -5.29 17.50
C ASP A 107 6.07 -6.65 16.97
N LYS A 108 5.30 -7.42 17.77
CA LYS A 108 4.68 -8.68 17.32
C LYS A 108 3.66 -8.47 16.22
N GLN A 109 2.81 -7.44 16.34
CA GLN A 109 1.81 -7.13 15.32
C GLN A 109 2.49 -6.74 13.99
N ILE A 110 3.52 -5.89 14.02
CA ILE A 110 4.30 -5.51 12.82
C ILE A 110 4.98 -6.74 12.21
N ALA A 111 5.59 -7.59 13.04
CA ALA A 111 6.21 -8.84 12.57
C ALA A 111 5.19 -9.75 11.87
N SER A 112 3.93 -9.75 12.32
CA SER A 112 2.85 -10.56 11.76
C SER A 112 2.33 -10.09 10.39
N CYS A 113 2.62 -8.85 9.96
CA CYS A 113 2.19 -8.36 8.64
C CYS A 113 2.78 -9.25 7.53
N LYS A 114 1.98 -9.69 6.57
CA LYS A 114 2.41 -10.58 5.49
C LYS A 114 2.35 -9.92 4.12
N SER A 115 1.77 -8.74 4.04
CA SER A 115 1.49 -8.03 2.80
C SER A 115 1.54 -6.52 2.97
N ALA A 116 1.64 -5.80 1.85
CA ALA A 116 1.44 -4.36 1.79
C ALA A 116 0.05 -3.95 2.32
N ARG A 117 -0.97 -4.80 2.11
CA ARG A 117 -2.31 -4.59 2.65
C ARG A 117 -2.32 -4.58 4.18
N ASP A 118 -1.62 -5.53 4.81
CA ASP A 118 -1.53 -5.60 6.27
C ASP A 118 -0.85 -4.36 6.85
N ILE A 119 0.20 -3.86 6.19
CA ILE A 119 0.87 -2.60 6.53
C ILE A 119 -0.11 -1.41 6.38
N ALA A 120 -0.82 -1.33 5.26
CA ALA A 120 -1.75 -0.23 4.98
C ALA A 120 -2.92 -0.15 5.97
N VAL A 121 -3.37 -1.28 6.52
CA VAL A 121 -4.46 -1.33 7.51
C VAL A 121 -3.96 -1.44 8.95
N PHE A 122 -2.65 -1.43 9.17
CA PHE A 122 -2.06 -1.49 10.50
C PHE A 122 -2.55 -0.32 11.37
N ALA A 123 -2.97 -0.64 12.59
CA ALA A 123 -3.66 0.31 13.45
C ALA A 123 -3.15 0.25 14.89
N ILE A 124 -2.88 1.43 15.44
CA ILE A 124 -2.64 1.67 16.86
C ILE A 124 -3.64 2.76 17.26
N PRO A 125 -4.72 2.43 17.97
CA PRO A 125 -5.78 3.38 18.30
C PRO A 125 -5.27 4.68 18.93
N GLU A 126 -4.24 4.59 19.75
CA GLU A 126 -3.58 5.70 20.43
C GLU A 126 -2.92 6.70 19.47
N LEU A 127 -2.57 6.25 18.25
CA LEU A 127 -1.96 7.06 17.20
C LEU A 127 -2.94 7.45 16.09
N LYS A 128 -4.22 7.06 16.18
CA LYS A 128 -5.23 7.46 15.19
C LYS A 128 -5.50 8.96 15.27
N ALA A 129 -5.30 9.69 14.18
CA ALA A 129 -5.46 11.15 14.19
C ALA A 129 -5.84 11.74 12.83
N LYS A 130 -6.23 13.02 12.84
CA LYS A 130 -6.38 13.82 11.62
C LYS A 130 -5.02 14.02 10.96
N VAL A 131 -4.97 13.96 9.62
CA VAL A 131 -3.76 14.25 8.82
C VAL A 131 -3.17 15.63 9.17
N SER A 132 -3.99 16.62 9.48
CA SER A 132 -3.51 17.94 9.93
C SER A 132 -2.65 17.89 11.20
N LYS A 133 -2.88 16.91 12.08
CA LYS A 133 -2.04 16.70 13.27
C LYS A 133 -0.67 16.15 12.87
N TYR A 134 -0.63 15.17 11.97
CA TYR A 134 0.62 14.62 11.43
C TYR A 134 1.43 15.70 10.70
N LYS A 135 0.79 16.46 9.79
CA LYS A 135 1.42 17.58 9.06
C LYS A 135 2.06 18.61 10.00
N ARG A 136 1.33 19.03 11.04
CA ARG A 136 1.82 20.00 12.03
C ARG A 136 3.06 19.51 12.79
N LEU A 137 3.22 18.20 12.93
CA LEU A 137 4.32 17.59 13.68
C LEU A 137 5.50 17.17 12.77
N GLY A 138 5.41 17.43 11.46
CA GLY A 138 6.45 17.08 10.49
C GLY A 138 6.44 15.61 10.06
N ASP A 139 5.45 14.83 10.48
CA ASP A 139 5.39 13.37 10.21
C ASP A 139 4.73 13.03 8.87
N PHE A 140 4.31 14.04 8.08
CA PHE A 140 3.50 13.83 6.89
C PHE A 140 3.62 15.01 5.92
N GLU A 141 4.30 14.79 4.79
CA GLU A 141 4.62 15.85 3.83
C GLU A 141 3.70 15.87 2.59
N ASN A 142 2.81 14.88 2.44
CA ASN A 142 1.94 14.79 1.25
C ASN A 142 0.80 15.83 1.27
N GLU A 143 0.89 16.82 0.39
CA GLU A 143 -0.07 17.93 0.30
C GLU A 143 -1.45 17.50 -0.23
N ASP A 144 -1.50 16.50 -1.11
CA ASP A 144 -2.72 16.00 -1.77
C ASP A 144 -3.72 15.35 -0.80
N VAL A 145 -3.26 14.95 0.39
CA VAL A 145 -4.13 14.35 1.41
C VAL A 145 -4.82 15.44 2.26
N PRO A 146 -6.17 15.48 2.28
CA PRO A 146 -6.90 16.50 3.04
C PRO A 146 -6.62 16.42 4.54
N GLY A 147 -6.22 17.53 5.14
CA GLY A 147 -5.88 17.60 6.58
C GLY A 147 -7.01 17.14 7.52
N LYS A 148 -8.28 17.23 7.10
CA LYS A 148 -9.45 16.81 7.88
C LYS A 148 -9.62 15.30 7.98
N LEU A 149 -8.97 14.52 7.12
CA LEU A 149 -9.09 13.06 7.08
C LEU A 149 -8.50 12.45 8.35
N VAL A 150 -9.26 11.59 9.04
CA VAL A 150 -8.76 10.79 10.16
C VAL A 150 -8.23 9.48 9.61
N VAL A 151 -6.99 9.15 9.98
CA VAL A 151 -6.29 7.96 9.47
C VAL A 151 -5.71 7.14 10.61
N ASP A 152 -5.67 5.82 10.40
CA ASP A 152 -4.88 4.91 11.22
C ASP A 152 -3.40 5.00 10.82
N ILE A 153 -2.50 4.60 11.71
CA ILE A 153 -1.06 4.82 11.55
C ILE A 153 -0.49 4.15 10.29
N GLY A 154 -0.98 2.97 9.90
CA GLY A 154 -0.57 2.30 8.67
C GLY A 154 -0.99 3.05 7.41
N LYS A 155 -2.18 3.67 7.41
CA LYS A 155 -2.61 4.54 6.31
C LYS A 155 -1.78 5.83 6.26
N ALA A 156 -1.48 6.43 7.41
CA ALA A 156 -0.61 7.60 7.48
C ALA A 156 0.78 7.29 6.90
N PHE A 157 1.38 6.17 7.34
CA PHE A 157 2.67 5.67 6.87
C PHE A 157 2.72 5.47 5.36
N MET A 158 1.69 4.86 4.76
CA MET A 158 1.66 4.65 3.31
C MET A 158 1.53 5.96 2.53
N LEU A 159 0.83 6.96 3.09
CA LEU A 159 0.52 8.21 2.40
C LEU A 159 1.53 9.34 2.65
N ALA A 160 2.42 9.21 3.63
CA ALA A 160 3.44 10.23 3.92
C ALA A 160 4.60 10.13 2.93
N ASP A 161 4.97 11.27 2.33
CA ASP A 161 6.20 11.35 1.53
C ASP A 161 7.41 11.06 2.42
N GLY A 162 8.35 10.26 1.91
CA GLY A 162 9.56 9.85 2.65
C GLY A 162 9.38 8.75 3.70
N ALA A 163 8.16 8.33 4.03
CA ALA A 163 7.93 7.29 5.03
C ALA A 163 8.05 5.87 4.45
N HIS A 164 7.15 5.49 3.54
CA HIS A 164 7.18 4.18 2.89
C HIS A 164 7.90 4.21 1.53
N GLY A 165 7.74 5.30 0.78
CA GLY A 165 8.27 5.44 -0.58
C GLY A 165 7.53 4.62 -1.64
N GLN A 166 8.09 4.61 -2.84
CA GLN A 166 7.58 3.87 -4.00
C GLN A 166 7.96 2.40 -3.94
N TRP A 167 7.17 1.53 -4.55
CA TRP A 167 7.47 0.10 -4.58
C TRP A 167 6.88 -0.62 -5.81
N ASN A 168 7.47 -1.74 -6.20
CA ASN A 168 6.97 -2.54 -7.32
C ASN A 168 5.81 -3.46 -6.86
N GLY A 169 4.60 -3.09 -7.30
CA GLY A 169 3.33 -3.78 -7.09
C GLY A 169 3.20 -5.06 -7.90
N VAL A 170 2.84 -6.17 -7.27
CA VAL A 170 2.32 -7.36 -7.98
C VAL A 170 0.99 -7.83 -7.39
N LYS A 171 0.09 -8.28 -8.25
CA LYS A 171 -1.19 -8.87 -7.85
C LYS A 171 -1.46 -10.13 -8.64
N LYS A 172 -1.72 -11.24 -7.94
CA LYS A 172 -2.16 -12.50 -8.56
C LYS A 172 -3.60 -12.34 -9.05
N LEU A 173 -3.90 -12.83 -10.25
CA LEU A 173 -5.22 -12.75 -10.89
C LEU A 173 -6.09 -14.00 -10.71
N ARG A 174 -5.74 -14.90 -9.79
CA ARG A 174 -6.41 -16.20 -9.58
C ARG A 174 -7.86 -16.06 -9.12
#